data_AF-A0A6A4JN94-F1
#
_entry.id   AF-A0A6A4JN94-F1
#
_cell.length_a   1.000
_cell.length_b   1.000
_cell.length_c   1.000
_cell.angle_alpha   90.00
_cell.angle_beta   90.00
_cell.angle_gamma   90.00
#
_symmetry.space_group_name_H-M   'P 1'
#
loop_
_entity.id
_entity.type
_entity.pdbx_description
1 polymer ?
#
loop_
_entity_poly.entity_id
_entity_poly.type
_entity_poly.pdbx_seq_one_letter_code
_entity_poly.pdbx_strand_id
1 'polypeptide(L)'
;MSFGVPLMKPTLEGKSRTGLHLTEHGVHDSFRFGLCKVKENLSMVHPLENSEKYFLQNEEAARLTSLRNQQGIHAPLRLAAELKATRSVGRLPFLESSGLSTAALNGSDETIDFTDILGLPEFDERNLVPHVVMDRKFGDF
;
A
#
# COMPACT_ATOMS: atom_id res chain seq x y z
N MET A 1 23.39 12.93 -17.69
CA MET A 1 22.59 11.69 -17.91
C MET A 1 21.41 11.76 -16.95
N SER A 2 20.17 11.68 -17.44
CA SER A 2 18.99 11.66 -16.58
C SER A 2 18.75 10.21 -16.13
N PHE A 3 18.68 9.99 -14.81
CA PHE A 3 18.56 8.65 -14.25
C PHE A 3 17.16 8.02 -14.43
N GLY A 4 16.24 8.66 -15.15
CA GLY A 4 14.88 8.12 -15.39
C GLY A 4 14.09 7.79 -14.13
N VAL A 5 14.49 8.34 -12.97
CA VAL A 5 13.83 8.11 -11.68
C VAL A 5 12.46 8.80 -11.73
N PRO A 6 11.37 8.10 -11.33
CA PRO A 6 10.06 8.74 -11.24
C PRO A 6 10.13 9.97 -10.33
N LEU A 7 9.53 11.07 -10.78
CA LEU A 7 9.56 12.32 -10.05
C LEU A 7 8.68 12.19 -8.81
N MET A 8 9.24 12.41 -7.61
CA MET A 8 8.44 12.47 -6.38
C MET A 8 7.55 13.71 -6.28
N LYS A 9 7.67 14.63 -7.24
CA LYS A 9 6.83 15.82 -7.31
C LYS A 9 5.48 15.44 -7.94
N PRO A 10 4.39 16.03 -7.46
CA PRO A 10 3.09 15.80 -8.05
C PRO A 10 3.10 16.20 -9.53
N THR A 11 2.76 15.25 -10.40
CA THR A 11 2.34 15.59 -11.76
C THR A 11 0.89 16.03 -11.64
N LEU A 12 0.59 17.26 -12.04
CA LEU A 12 -0.76 17.84 -11.98
C LEU A 12 -1.65 17.21 -13.07
N GLU A 13 -1.97 15.93 -12.92
CA GLU A 13 -3.01 15.29 -13.73
C GLU A 13 -4.35 15.52 -13.04
N GLY A 14 -5.00 16.64 -13.38
CA GLY A 14 -6.36 16.91 -12.96
C GLY A 14 -7.32 15.93 -13.62
N LYS A 15 -7.92 15.01 -12.85
CA LYS A 15 -9.08 14.23 -13.31
C LYS A 15 -10.24 15.21 -13.52
N SER A 16 -10.55 15.50 -14.79
CA SER A 16 -11.55 16.49 -15.20
C SER A 16 -12.99 15.98 -15.19
N ARG A 17 -13.22 14.71 -14.83
CA ARG A 17 -14.53 14.05 -14.92
C ARG A 17 -14.97 13.62 -13.54
N THR A 18 -16.12 14.12 -13.10
CA THR A 18 -16.75 13.88 -11.79
C THR A 18 -17.14 12.41 -11.53
N GLY A 19 -16.80 11.48 -12.43
CA GLY A 19 -17.11 10.05 -12.31
C GLY A 19 -18.61 9.73 -12.23
N LEU A 20 -19.47 10.74 -12.36
CA LEU A 20 -20.90 10.62 -12.25
C LEU A 20 -21.47 10.05 -13.55
N HIS A 21 -22.02 8.85 -13.49
CA HIS A 21 -22.93 8.33 -14.50
C HIS A 21 -24.32 8.93 -14.28
N LEU A 22 -24.62 10.03 -14.96
CA LEU A 22 -25.89 10.75 -14.87
C LEU A 22 -26.99 9.99 -15.63
N THR A 23 -28.13 9.81 -14.99
CA THR A 23 -29.39 9.40 -15.64
C THR A 23 -30.03 10.57 -16.38
N GLU A 24 -31.08 10.30 -17.14
CA GLU A 24 -31.91 11.29 -17.82
C GLU A 24 -32.47 12.37 -16.86
N HIS A 25 -32.55 12.06 -15.57
CA HIS A 25 -32.98 12.99 -14.51
C HIS A 25 -31.82 13.73 -13.82
N GLY A 26 -30.58 13.63 -14.31
CA GLY A 26 -29.43 14.34 -13.75
C GLY A 26 -28.92 13.80 -12.41
N VAL A 27 -29.36 12.61 -12.01
CA VAL A 27 -28.93 11.92 -10.78
C VAL A 27 -28.01 10.76 -11.14
N HIS A 28 -27.03 10.47 -10.29
CA HIS A 28 -26.16 9.31 -10.48
C HIS A 28 -26.95 7.99 -10.42
N ASP A 29 -26.75 7.10 -11.39
CA ASP A 29 -27.36 5.76 -11.40
C ASP A 29 -26.65 4.82 -10.40
N SER A 30 -27.03 4.93 -9.13
CA SER A 30 -26.45 4.14 -8.04
C SER A 30 -26.74 2.63 -8.14
N PHE A 31 -27.81 2.23 -8.81
CA PHE A 31 -28.20 0.82 -8.90
C PHE A 31 -27.35 0.04 -9.91
N ARG A 32 -26.95 0.68 -11.01
CA ARG A 32 -26.10 0.04 -12.03
C ARG A 32 -24.62 0.23 -11.77
N PHE A 33 -24.22 1.40 -11.25
CA PHE A 33 -22.80 1.76 -11.09
C PHE A 33 -22.33 1.83 -9.64
N GLY A 34 -23.21 1.51 -8.68
CA GLY A 34 -22.90 1.54 -7.24
C GLY A 34 -22.92 2.95 -6.65
N LEU A 35 -22.70 3.06 -5.34
CA LEU A 35 -22.62 4.36 -4.66
C LEU A 35 -21.34 5.10 -5.08
N CYS A 36 -21.47 6.22 -5.78
CA CYS A 36 -20.34 7.05 -6.18
C CYS A 36 -19.97 8.08 -5.12
N LYS A 37 -18.71 8.06 -4.66
CA LYS A 37 -18.14 9.11 -3.82
C LYS A 37 -17.70 10.29 -4.69
N VAL A 38 -18.59 11.28 -4.84
CA VAL A 38 -18.33 12.49 -5.64
C VAL A 38 -17.02 13.20 -5.25
N LYS A 39 -16.69 13.23 -3.95
CA LYS A 39 -15.44 13.82 -3.44
C LYS A 39 -14.17 13.19 -4.04
N GLU A 40 -14.15 11.88 -4.27
CA GLU A 40 -12.98 11.19 -4.85
C GLU A 40 -12.81 11.46 -6.34
N ASN A 41 -13.89 11.88 -7.02
CA ASN A 41 -13.91 12.18 -8.44
C ASN A 41 -13.83 13.69 -8.76
N LEU A 42 -13.95 14.54 -7.75
CA LEU A 42 -13.57 15.94 -7.88
C LEU A 42 -12.04 16.01 -7.99
N SER A 43 -11.54 16.93 -8.81
CA SER A 43 -10.10 17.17 -8.93
C SER A 43 -9.51 17.40 -7.55
N MET A 44 -8.36 16.78 -7.27
CA MET A 44 -7.59 16.99 -6.03
C MET A 44 -7.49 18.49 -5.75
N VAL A 45 -7.88 18.89 -4.53
CA VAL A 45 -8.02 20.30 -4.18
C VAL A 45 -6.64 20.94 -4.05
N HIS A 46 -5.66 20.16 -3.61
CA HIS A 46 -4.29 20.62 -3.42
C HIS A 46 -3.32 19.92 -4.38
N PRO A 47 -2.38 20.65 -5.02
CA PRO A 47 -1.40 20.06 -5.93
C PRO A 47 -0.57 18.94 -5.27
N LEU A 48 -0.32 19.01 -3.96
CA LEU A 48 0.45 18.00 -3.22
C LEU A 48 -0.36 16.78 -2.77
N GLU A 49 -1.71 16.85 -2.81
CA GLU A 49 -2.59 15.80 -2.27
C GLU A 49 -2.30 14.44 -2.92
N ASN A 50 -2.08 14.41 -4.24
CA ASN A 50 -1.72 13.17 -4.93
C ASN A 50 -0.38 12.60 -4.47
N SER A 51 0.58 13.50 -4.26
CA SER A 51 1.95 13.15 -3.90
C SER A 51 1.99 12.51 -2.52
N GLU A 52 1.32 13.13 -1.54
CA GLU A 52 1.26 12.62 -0.17
C GLU A 52 0.47 11.32 -0.10
N LYS A 53 -0.64 11.22 -0.83
CA LYS A 53 -1.46 10.01 -0.88
C LYS A 53 -0.67 8.78 -1.36
N TYR A 54 0.25 8.95 -2.31
CA TYR A 54 1.04 7.86 -2.88
C TYR A 54 2.53 7.95 -2.51
N PHE A 55 2.88 8.67 -1.43
CA PHE A 55 4.27 8.99 -1.09
C PHE A 55 5.14 7.73 -0.98
N LEU A 56 4.74 6.77 -0.14
CA LEU A 56 5.49 5.53 0.09
C LEU A 56 5.65 4.69 -1.20
N GLN A 57 4.60 4.59 -2.02
CA GLN A 57 4.64 3.83 -3.28
C GLN A 57 5.59 4.48 -4.29
N ASN A 58 5.58 5.81 -4.36
CA ASN A 58 6.48 6.57 -5.22
C ASN A 58 7.93 6.48 -4.75
N GLU A 59 8.15 6.49 -3.44
CA GLU A 59 9.45 6.29 -2.82
C GLU A 59 10.04 4.92 -3.14
N GLU A 60 9.26 3.86 -2.94
CA GLU A 60 9.66 2.50 -3.30
C GLU A 60 9.96 2.39 -4.80
N ALA A 61 9.11 2.94 -5.66
CA ALA A 61 9.32 2.92 -7.11
C ALA A 61 10.60 3.65 -7.52
N ALA A 62 10.89 4.81 -6.92
CA ALA A 62 12.11 5.57 -7.14
C ALA A 62 13.36 4.79 -6.65
N ARG A 63 13.27 4.14 -5.49
CA ARG A 63 14.34 3.31 -4.92
C ARG A 63 14.66 2.11 -5.81
N LEU A 64 13.64 1.38 -6.26
CA LEU A 64 13.81 0.23 -7.16
C LEU A 64 14.38 0.64 -8.53
N THR A 65 13.94 1.79 -9.06
CA THR A 65 14.49 2.35 -10.29
C THR A 65 15.96 2.73 -10.13
N SER A 66 16.33 3.33 -8.99
CA SER A 66 17.71 3.68 -8.67
C SER A 66 18.60 2.44 -8.55
N LEU A 67 18.14 1.39 -7.86
CA LEU A 67 18.83 0.10 -7.79
C LEU A 67 19.04 -0.52 -9.18
N ARG A 68 18.01 -0.47 -10.03
CA ARG A 68 18.12 -0.93 -11.42
C ARG A 68 19.17 -0.18 -12.20
N ASN A 69 19.28 1.14 -12.01
CA ASN A 69 20.25 1.96 -12.73
C ASN A 69 21.69 1.71 -12.27
N GLN A 70 21.90 1.48 -10.97
CA GLN A 70 23.22 1.29 -10.39
C GLN A 70 23.74 -0.14 -10.62
N GLN A 71 22.89 -1.14 -10.37
CA GLN A 71 23.29 -2.54 -10.32
C GLN A 71 22.72 -3.34 -11.49
N GLY A 72 21.70 -2.85 -12.20
CA GLY A 72 21.01 -3.58 -13.27
C GLY A 72 19.73 -4.25 -12.78
N ILE A 73 19.04 -4.96 -13.70
CA ILE A 73 17.69 -5.52 -13.43
C ILE A 73 17.65 -6.61 -12.34
N HIS A 74 18.79 -7.26 -12.07
CA HIS A 74 18.84 -8.35 -11.10
C HIS A 74 18.67 -7.87 -9.65
N ALA A 75 19.08 -6.64 -9.34
CA ALA A 75 18.98 -6.07 -8.00
C ALA A 75 17.52 -5.91 -7.51
N PRO A 76 16.63 -5.20 -8.22
CA PRO A 76 15.23 -5.10 -7.80
C PRO A 76 14.49 -6.44 -7.82
N LEU A 77 14.82 -7.34 -8.76
CA LEU A 77 14.23 -8.69 -8.81
C LEU A 77 14.61 -9.52 -7.57
N ARG A 78 15.89 -9.47 -7.18
CA ARG A 78 16.39 -10.14 -5.97
C ARG A 78 15.69 -9.60 -4.73
N LEU A 79 15.59 -8.27 -4.58
CA LEU A 79 14.92 -7.64 -3.44
C LEU A 79 13.43 -8.04 -3.39
N ALA A 80 12.74 -8.05 -4.52
CA ALA A 80 11.35 -8.52 -4.59
C ALA A 80 11.20 -10.00 -4.21
N ALA A 81 12.14 -10.86 -4.61
CA ALA A 81 12.15 -12.26 -4.23
C ALA A 81 12.42 -12.45 -2.74
N GLU A 82 13.37 -11.70 -2.16
CA GLU A 82 13.66 -11.71 -0.72
C GLU A 82 12.43 -11.24 0.09
N LEU A 83 11.78 -10.14 -0.31
CA LEU A 83 10.52 -9.67 0.31
C LEU A 83 9.38 -10.68 0.20
N LYS A 84 9.31 -11.46 -0.89
CA LYS A 84 8.32 -12.52 -1.01
C LYS A 84 8.65 -13.70 -0.08
N ALA A 85 9.94 -14.05 0.02
CA ALA A 85 10.40 -15.13 0.89
C ALA A 85 10.11 -14.83 2.37
N THR A 86 10.35 -13.60 2.83
CA THR A 86 10.08 -13.19 4.22
C THR A 86 8.59 -13.28 4.58
N ARG A 87 7.69 -12.97 3.66
CA ARG A 87 6.23 -13.12 3.84
C ARG A 87 5.76 -14.57 3.83
N SER A 88 6.50 -15.46 3.18
CA SER A 88 6.12 -16.88 3.05
C SER A 88 6.54 -17.76 4.22
N VAL A 89 7.16 -17.19 5.27
CA VAL A 89 7.57 -17.96 6.45
C VAL A 89 6.32 -18.50 7.16
N GLY A 90 6.20 -19.83 7.21
CA GLY A 90 5.05 -20.52 7.81
C GLY A 90 4.90 -20.15 9.29
N ARG A 91 3.77 -19.52 9.62
CA ARG A 91 3.36 -19.21 11.00
C ARG A 91 1.94 -19.71 11.23
N LEU A 92 1.56 -19.82 12.49
CA LEU A 92 0.18 -20.09 12.85
C LEU A 92 -0.70 -18.92 12.40
N PRO A 93 -1.90 -19.15 11.85
CA PRO A 93 -2.79 -18.10 11.32
C PRO A 93 -3.18 -17.00 12.31
N PHE A 94 -3.10 -17.25 13.61
CA PHE A 94 -3.37 -16.26 14.67
C PHE A 94 -2.10 -15.54 15.16
N LEU A 95 -0.92 -16.00 14.72
CA LEU A 95 0.36 -15.45 15.13
C LEU A 95 0.99 -14.74 13.94
N GLU A 96 0.67 -13.46 13.83
CA GLU A 96 1.23 -12.59 12.82
C GLU A 96 2.74 -12.44 12.94
N SER A 97 3.36 -12.06 11.82
CA SER A 97 4.78 -11.75 11.86
C SER A 97 5.05 -10.38 12.44
N SER A 98 6.07 -10.27 13.29
CA SER A 98 6.60 -8.98 13.73
C SER A 98 7.22 -8.16 12.59
N GLY A 99 7.33 -8.72 11.37
CA GLY A 99 7.81 -7.98 10.20
C GLY A 99 9.29 -7.58 10.24
N LEU A 100 10.09 -8.05 11.21
CA LEU A 100 11.48 -7.60 11.37
C LEU A 100 12.34 -7.85 10.12
N SER A 101 12.20 -9.02 9.48
CA SER A 101 12.95 -9.34 8.27
C SER A 101 12.55 -8.47 7.07
N THR A 102 11.27 -8.14 6.94
CA THR A 102 10.79 -7.17 5.94
C THR A 102 11.28 -5.75 6.25
N ALA A 103 11.33 -5.37 7.53
CA ALA A 103 11.81 -4.07 7.98
C ALA A 103 13.31 -3.89 7.67
N ALA A 104 14.13 -4.92 7.93
CA ALA A 104 15.55 -4.90 7.61
C ALA A 104 15.82 -4.76 6.10
N LEU A 105 15.07 -5.47 5.25
CA LEU A 105 15.19 -5.35 3.79
C LEU A 105 14.76 -3.96 3.29
N ASN A 106 13.74 -3.39 3.91
CA ASN A 106 13.26 -2.05 3.60
C ASN A 106 14.12 -0.94 4.26
N GLY A 107 15.01 -1.27 5.19
CA GLY A 107 15.79 -0.28 5.95
C GLY A 107 14.93 0.54 6.92
N SER A 108 13.72 0.08 7.24
CA SER A 108 12.84 0.78 8.19
C SER A 108 13.19 0.48 9.65
N ASP A 109 14.10 -0.46 9.93
CA ASP A 109 14.56 -0.72 11.30
C ASP A 109 15.49 0.38 11.86
N GLU A 110 16.07 1.19 10.97
CA GLU A 110 17.02 2.24 11.34
C GLU A 110 16.31 3.51 11.83
N THR A 111 15.01 3.63 11.55
CA THR A 111 14.20 4.82 11.82
C THR A 111 12.99 4.47 12.67
N ILE A 112 12.62 5.35 13.60
CA ILE A 112 11.43 5.18 14.44
C ILE A 112 10.26 5.93 13.79
N ASP A 113 9.17 5.22 13.51
CA ASP A 113 7.94 5.79 12.95
C ASP A 113 6.84 5.96 14.02
N PHE A 114 5.78 6.69 13.70
CA PHE A 114 4.63 6.86 14.59
C PHE A 114 3.96 5.52 14.91
N THR A 115 4.06 4.53 14.02
CA THR A 115 3.54 3.18 14.24
C THR A 115 4.23 2.47 15.39
N ASP A 116 5.50 2.78 15.67
CA ASP A 116 6.25 2.15 16.76
C ASP A 116 5.80 2.68 18.13
N ILE A 117 5.32 3.92 18.17
CA ILE A 117 4.83 4.58 19.39
C ILE A 117 3.36 4.21 19.65
N LEU A 118 2.54 4.20 18.60
CA LEU A 118 1.08 4.04 18.72
C LEU A 118 0.60 2.60 18.48
N GLY A 119 1.38 1.78 17.77
CA GLY A 119 1.05 0.39 17.42
C GLY A 119 1.50 -0.62 18.45
N LEU A 120 1.26 -0.36 19.74
CA LEU A 120 1.63 -1.28 20.81
C LEU A 120 0.84 -2.60 20.68
N PRO A 121 1.47 -3.76 20.93
CA PRO A 121 0.83 -5.07 20.77
C PRO A 121 -0.36 -5.27 21.73
N GLU A 122 -0.43 -4.50 22.81
CA GLU A 122 -1.53 -4.50 23.78
C GLU A 122 -2.85 -3.99 23.19
N PHE A 123 -2.79 -3.14 22.16
CA PHE A 123 -3.94 -2.55 21.50
C PHE A 123 -4.20 -3.12 20.11
N ASP A 124 -3.51 -4.21 19.73
CA ASP A 124 -3.69 -4.82 18.42
C ASP A 124 -5.07 -5.53 18.34
N GLU A 125 -5.95 -4.94 17.55
CA GLU A 125 -7.28 -5.45 17.20
C GLU A 125 -7.26 -6.81 16.49
N ARG A 126 -6.10 -7.24 16.01
CA ARG A 126 -5.88 -8.54 15.35
C ARG A 126 -5.65 -9.69 16.31
N ASN A 127 -5.51 -9.41 17.62
CA ASN A 127 -5.42 -10.46 18.64
C ASN A 127 -6.77 -11.18 18.76
N LEU A 128 -6.93 -12.21 17.93
CA LEU A 128 -8.09 -13.09 17.92
C LEU A 128 -7.83 -14.31 18.81
N VAL A 129 -8.90 -14.89 19.32
CA VAL A 129 -8.79 -16.11 20.14
C VAL A 129 -8.25 -17.25 19.27
N PRO A 130 -7.11 -17.89 19.63
CA PRO A 130 -6.41 -18.82 18.74
C PRO A 130 -7.26 -19.96 18.19
N HIS A 131 -8.13 -20.55 19.01
CA HIS A 131 -8.99 -21.67 18.57
C HIS A 131 -9.96 -21.25 17.45
N VAL A 132 -10.58 -20.07 17.56
CA VAL A 132 -11.53 -19.55 16.55
C VAL A 132 -10.84 -19.34 15.19
N VAL A 133 -9.60 -18.84 15.20
CA VAL A 133 -8.84 -18.61 13.96
C VAL A 133 -8.40 -19.93 13.32
N MET A 134 -7.96 -20.88 14.14
CA MET A 134 -7.54 -22.20 13.67
C MET A 134 -8.72 -22.98 13.08
N ASP A 135 -9.87 -22.97 13.75
CA ASP A 135 -11.08 -23.63 13.26
C ASP A 135 -11.54 -23.02 11.93
N ARG A 136 -11.49 -21.70 11.77
CA ARG A 136 -11.82 -21.04 10.50
C ARG A 136 -10.84 -21.38 9.36
N LYS A 137 -9.57 -21.64 9.67
CA LYS A 137 -8.53 -21.86 8.64
C LYS A 137 -8.41 -23.33 8.24
N PHE A 138 -8.61 -24.25 9.20
CA PHE A 138 -8.35 -25.68 9.04
C PHE A 138 -9.60 -26.56 9.26
N GLY A 139 -10.71 -26.01 9.75
CA GLY A 139 -11.98 -26.72 9.88
C GLY A 139 -12.77 -26.70 8.57
N ASP A 140 -13.26 -27.88 8.16
CA ASP A 140 -14.01 -28.12 6.92
C ASP A 140 -15.51 -27.72 7.00
N PHE A 141 -15.86 -26.58 7.60
CA PHE A 141 -17.24 -26.05 7.63
C PHE A 141 -17.37 -24.69 6.95
#